data_AF-X1F1W5-F1
#
_entry.id   AF-X1F1W5-F1
#
_cell.length_a   1.000
_cell.length_b   1.000
_cell.length_c   1.000
_cell.angle_alpha   90.00
_cell.angle_beta   90.00
_cell.angle_gamma   90.00
#
_symmetry.space_group_name_H-M   'P 1'
#
loop_
_entity.id
_entity.type
_entity.pdbx_description
1 polymer ?
#
loop_
_entity_poly.entity_id
_entity_poly.type
_entity_poly.pdbx_seq_one_letter_code
_entity_poly.pdbx_strand_id
1 'polypeptide(L)' 'DILGQFFNIQGEKVDTDLHRRNVAFPLELLREMKNVIGVTGGKNKVSSILGALRGKYIKILITDEETANKLLEQKRSY' A
#
# COMPACT_ATOMS: atom_id res chain seq x y z
N ASP A 1 3.45 4.73 3.49
CA ASP A 1 3.63 3.70 4.53
C ASP A 1 2.27 3.10 4.87
N ILE A 2 2.25 2.04 5.66
CA ILE A 2 1.06 1.50 6.31
C ILE A 2 1.49 1.21 7.75
N LEU A 3 0.78 1.75 8.74
CA LEU A 3 1.09 1.59 10.17
C LEU A 3 2.54 1.99 10.53
N GLY A 4 3.07 3.06 9.91
CA GLY A 4 4.45 3.49 10.12
C GLY A 4 5.53 2.55 9.55
N GLN A 5 5.13 1.54 8.76
CA GLN A 5 6.04 0.63 8.06
C GLN A 5 6.10 0.98 6.57
N PHE A 6 7.31 1.16 6.07
CA PHE A 6 7.61 1.62 4.71
C PHE A 6 7.79 0.43 3.76
N PHE A 7 7.38 0.62 2.51
CA PHE A 7 7.52 -0.34 1.43
C PHE A 7 7.79 0.40 0.12
N ASN A 8 8.43 -0.28 -0.83
CA ASN A 8 8.75 0.28 -2.14
C ASN A 8 7.59 0.12 -3.14
N ILE A 9 7.80 0.59 -4.37
CA ILE A 9 6.79 0.53 -5.45
C ILE A 9 6.44 -0.89 -5.91
N GLN A 10 7.26 -1.89 -5.58
CA GLN A 10 7.00 -3.30 -5.82
C GLN A 10 6.24 -3.95 -4.65
N GLY A 11 6.00 -3.20 -3.57
CA GLY A 11 5.34 -3.68 -2.37
C GLY A 11 6.25 -4.48 -1.45
N GLU A 12 7.57 -4.38 -1.63
CA GLU A 12 8.56 -4.99 -0.73
C GLU A 12 8.78 -4.05 0.45
N LYS A 13 8.75 -4.59 1.67
CA LYS A 13 9.03 -3.81 2.89
C LYS A 13 10.48 -3.34 2.86
N VAL A 14 10.71 -2.08 3.19
CA VAL A 14 12.05 -1.50 3.29
C VAL A 14 12.60 -1.83 4.67
N ASP A 15 13.76 -2.49 4.75
CA ASP A 15 14.42 -2.70 6.06
C ASP A 15 15.00 -1.38 6.55
N THR A 16 14.57 -0.95 7.74
CA THR A 16 15.02 0.30 8.37
C THR A 16 15.08 0.14 9.88
N ASP A 17 16.02 0.83 10.53
CA ASP A 17 16.11 0.86 11.99
C ASP A 17 14.86 1.45 12.65
N LEU A 18 14.12 2.30 11.93
CA LEU A 18 12.85 2.87 12.40
C LEU A 18 11.81 1.77 12.66
N HIS A 19 11.76 0.71 11.85
CA HIS A 19 10.79 -0.36 12.04
C HIS A 19 11.04 -1.16 13.33
N ARG A 20 12.31 -1.31 13.75
CA ARG A 20 12.68 -2.03 14.98
C ARG A 20 12.24 -1.30 16.25
N ARG A 21 12.03 0.02 16.14
CA ARG A 21 11.59 0.88 17.24
C ARG A 21 10.09 1.16 17.19
N ASN A 22 9.40 0.69 16.14
CA ASN A 22 7.98 0.91 15.94
C ASN A 22 7.17 -0.21 16.62
N VAL A 23 6.27 0.16 17.53
CA VAL A 23 5.29 -0.77 18.10
C VAL A 23 4.04 -0.70 17.23
N ALA A 24 4.02 -1.51 16.17
CA ALA A 24 2.92 -1.59 15.22
C ALA A 24 2.60 -3.04 14.88
N PHE A 25 1.38 -3.27 14.38
CA PHE A 25 1.00 -4.56 13.84
C PHE A 25 1.91 -4.91 12.64
N PRO A 26 2.53 -6.10 12.57
CA PRO A 26 3.45 -6.44 11.47
C PRO A 26 2.79 -6.30 10.10
N LEU A 27 3.45 -5.55 9.21
CA LEU A 27 2.91 -5.24 7.88
C LEU A 27 2.63 -6.51 7.06
N GLU A 28 3.48 -7.51 7.21
CA GLU A 28 3.46 -8.78 6.49
C GLU A 28 2.20 -9.59 6.81
N LEU A 29 1.73 -9.54 8.06
CA LEU A 29 0.53 -10.26 8.50
C LEU A 29 -0.75 -9.73 7.88
N LEU A 30 -0.76 -8.48 7.38
CA LEU A 30 -1.90 -7.95 6.62
C LEU A 30 -2.16 -8.78 5.35
N ARG A 31 -1.15 -9.42 4.77
CA ARG A 31 -1.30 -10.27 3.57
C ARG A 31 -2.18 -11.49 3.86
N GLU A 32 -2.11 -12.01 5.08
CA GLU A 32 -2.81 -13.22 5.53
C GLU A 32 -4.26 -12.92 5.90
N MET A 33 -4.54 -11.73 6.45
CA MET A 33 -5.88 -11.34 6.90
C MET A 33 -6.92 -11.36 5.79
N LYS A 34 -8.09 -11.96 6.02
CA LYS A 34 -9.16 -12.04 5.01
C LYS A 34 -9.62 -10.67 4.50
N ASN A 35 -9.80 -9.72 5.41
CA ASN A 35 -10.33 -8.40 5.12
C ASN A 35 -9.33 -7.32 5.56
N VAL A 36 -8.75 -6.61 4.59
CA VAL A 36 -7.94 -5.41 4.85
C VAL A 36 -8.44 -4.28 3.97
N ILE A 37 -9.06 -3.27 4.61
CA ILE A 37 -9.68 -2.13 3.93
C ILE A 37 -8.71 -0.95 3.98
N GLY A 38 -8.26 -0.50 2.83
CA GLY A 38 -7.49 0.73 2.67
C GLY A 38 -8.38 1.87 2.21
N VAL A 39 -8.35 3.00 2.91
CA VAL A 39 -9.07 4.22 2.52
C VAL A 39 -8.05 5.29 2.18
N THR A 40 -7.96 5.66 0.92
CA THR A 40 -6.94 6.62 0.46
C THR A 40 -7.29 7.16 -0.92
N GLY A 41 -6.92 8.41 -1.19
CA GLY A 41 -7.15 9.10 -2.45
C GLY A 41 -6.14 10.22 -2.65
N GLY A 42 -6.09 10.75 -3.87
CA GLY A 42 -5.21 11.84 -4.28
C GLY A 42 -4.09 11.43 -5.24
N LYS A 43 -3.88 12.25 -6.28
CA LYS A 43 -2.86 12.06 -7.33
C LYS A 43 -1.45 11.81 -6.80
N ASN A 44 -1.07 12.52 -5.73
CA ASN A 44 0.26 12.43 -5.13
C ASN A 44 0.50 11.10 -4.39
N LYS A 45 -0.53 10.29 -4.18
CA LYS A 45 -0.44 9.00 -3.49
C LYS A 45 -0.50 7.79 -4.41
N VAL A 46 -0.73 7.97 -5.72
CA VAL A 46 -0.92 6.88 -6.69
C VAL A 46 0.20 5.83 -6.60
N SER A 47 1.47 6.24 -6.61
CA SER A 47 2.62 5.32 -6.50
C SER A 47 2.62 4.55 -5.18
N SER A 48 2.32 5.21 -4.06
CA SER A 48 2.25 4.57 -2.74
C SER A 48 1.09 3.57 -2.66
N ILE A 49 -0.07 3.91 -3.24
CA ILE A 49 -1.23 3.02 -3.30
C ILE A 49 -0.91 1.81 -4.17
N LEU A 50 -0.27 2.02 -5.32
CA LEU A 50 0.14 0.95 -6.22
C LEU A 50 1.13 -0.01 -5.54
N GLY A 51 2.12 0.50 -4.80
CA GLY A 51 3.04 -0.30 -4.00
C GLY A 51 2.30 -1.13 -2.93
N ALA A 52 1.31 -0.54 -2.26
CA ALA A 52 0.50 -1.24 -1.27
C ALA A 52 -0.33 -2.39 -1.87
N LEU A 53 -0.92 -2.15 -3.05
CA LEU A 53 -1.69 -3.15 -3.79
C LEU A 53 -0.80 -4.29 -4.31
N ARG A 54 0.36 -3.96 -4.89
CA ARG A 54 1.36 -4.96 -5.35
C ARG A 54 1.87 -5.82 -4.19
N GLY A 55 2.12 -5.19 -3.04
CA GLY A 55 2.52 -5.85 -1.80
C GLY A 55 1.42 -6.67 -1.13
N LYS A 56 0.19 -6.66 -1.68
CA LYS A 56 -1.01 -7.34 -1.15
C LYS A 56 -1.34 -6.96 0.29
N TYR A 57 -0.97 -5.74 0.70
CA TYR A 57 -1.25 -5.23 2.04
C TYR A 57 -2.68 -4.70 2.18
N ILE A 58 -3.34 -4.37 1.06
CA ILE A 58 -4.73 -3.92 0.99
C ILE A 58 -5.50 -4.90 0.10
N LYS A 59 -6.64 -5.40 0.59
CA LYS A 59 -7.53 -6.32 -0.15
C LYS A 59 -8.77 -5.62 -0.70
N ILE A 60 -9.23 -4.59 -0.01
CA ILE A 60 -10.38 -3.78 -0.40
C ILE A 60 -9.91 -2.33 -0.39
N LEU A 61 -10.02 -1.63 -1.52
CA LEU A 61 -9.62 -0.23 -1.65
C LEU A 61 -10.85 0.66 -1.79
N ILE A 62 -10.96 1.66 -0.93
CA ILE A 62 -11.90 2.77 -1.05
C ILE A 62 -11.08 3.99 -1.48
N THR A 63 -11.40 4.56 -2.65
CA THR A 63 -10.67 5.67 -3.26
C THR A 63 -11.59 6.55 -4.12
N ASP A 64 -11.11 7.72 -4.53
CA ASP A 64 -11.82 8.60 -5.46
C ASP A 64 -11.64 8.16 -6.92
N GLU A 65 -12.55 8.60 -7.80
CA GLU A 65 -12.58 8.24 -9.22
C GLU A 65 -11.27 8.57 -9.93
N GLU A 66 -10.71 9.74 -9.65
CA GLU A 66 -9.49 10.22 -10.30
C GLU A 66 -8.27 9.34 -9.95
N THR A 67 -8.15 8.94 -8.69
CA THR A 67 -7.11 8.04 -8.22
C THR A 67 -7.30 6.63 -8.79
N ALA A 68 -8.53 6.13 -8.86
CA ALA A 68 -8.84 4.85 -9.47
C ALA A 68 -8.43 4.80 -10.96
N ASN A 69 -8.77 5.82 -11.74
CA ASN A 69 -8.41 5.91 -13.16
C ASN A 69 -6.88 5.89 -13.36
N LYS A 70 -6.13 6.67 -12.57
CA LYS A 70 -4.67 6.68 -12.64
C LYS A 70 -4.02 5.35 -12.26
N LEU A 71 -4.58 4.63 -11.28
CA LEU A 71 -4.11 3.30 -10.92
C LEU A 71 -4.30 2.31 -12.07
N LEU A 72 -5.42 2.41 -12.81
CA LEU A 72 -5.69 1.59 -13.98
C LEU A 72 -4.74 1.91 -15.14
N GLU A 73 -4.43 3.18 -15.38
CA GLU A 73 -3.45 3.60 -16.39
C GLU A 73 -2.06 3.02 -16.10
N GLN A 74 -1.56 3.17 -14.86
CA GLN A 74 -0.24 2.65 -14.48
C GLN A 74 -0.15 1.12 -14.56
N LYS A 75 -1.26 0.40 -14.37
CA LYS A 75 -1.30 -1.06 -14.53
C LYS A 75 -1.11 -1.48 -15.99
N ARG A 76 -1.58 -0.69 -16.96
CA ARG A 76 -1.51 -1.02 -18.40
C ARG A 76 -0.15 -0.76 -19.03
N SER A 77 0.70 0.03 -18.39
CA SER A 77 2.03 0.41 -18.89
C SER A 77 3.14 -0.60 -18.54
N TYR A 78 2.80 -1.75 -17.96
CA TYR A 78 3.70 -2.88 -17.68
C TYR A 78 3.12 -4.16 -18.33
#